data_AF-A0A7C6D7U9-F1
#
_entry.id   AF-A0A7C6D7U9-F1
#
_cell.length_a   1.000
_cell.length_b   1.000
_cell.length_c   1.000
_cell.angle_alpha   90.00
_cell.angle_beta   90.00
_cell.angle_gamma   90.00
#
_symmetry.space_group_name_H-M   'P 1'
#
loop_
_entity.id
_entity.type
_entity.pdbx_description
1 polymer ?
#
loop_
_entity_poly.entity_id
_entity_poly.type
_entity_poly.pdbx_seq_one_letter_code
_entity_poly.pdbx_strand_id
1 'polypeptide(L)'
;MVNELTAICKKLKLGDLSKFADQVAFENETQYLTDVLRLLLENREAQRVQRLIKQAKFPAIKTFEGYRFEPITWPKGFGKEQLLSLEFIEKKQNSFCSM
;
A
#
# COMPACT_ATOMS: atom_id res chain seq x y z
N MET A 1 12.45 20.09 -21.51
CA MET A 1 12.59 19.53 -22.88
C MET A 1 12.26 18.06 -22.81
N VAL A 2 11.30 17.59 -23.61
CA VAL A 2 10.94 16.16 -23.67
C VAL A 2 12.09 15.46 -24.38
N ASN A 3 12.84 14.64 -23.64
CA ASN A 3 14.02 13.93 -24.14
C ASN A 3 13.58 12.97 -25.27
N GLU A 4 14.28 12.89 -26.39
CA GLU A 4 13.89 12.07 -27.56
C GLU A 4 13.55 10.62 -27.17
N LEU A 5 14.33 10.07 -26.23
CA LEU A 5 14.08 8.79 -25.58
C LEU A 5 12.66 8.68 -25.02
N THR A 6 12.18 9.68 -24.27
CA THR A 6 10.82 9.66 -23.68
C THR A 6 9.72 9.71 -24.74
N ALA A 7 9.95 10.38 -25.88
CA ALA A 7 9.01 10.40 -26.99
C ALA A 7 8.91 9.04 -27.67
N ILE A 8 10.06 8.37 -27.89
CA ILE A 8 10.12 7.01 -28.43
C ILE A 8 9.46 6.02 -27.46
N CYS A 9 9.77 6.10 -26.16
CA CYS A 9 9.17 5.26 -25.13
C CYS A 9 7.65 5.33 -25.15
N LYS A 10 7.09 6.55 -25.21
CA LYS A 10 5.64 6.77 -25.31
C LYS A 10 5.03 6.12 -26.55
N LYS A 11 5.66 6.26 -27.72
CA LYS A 11 5.18 5.63 -28.97
C LYS A 11 5.19 4.11 -28.89
N LEU A 12 6.24 3.54 -28.30
CA LEU A 12 6.37 2.10 -28.09
C LEU A 12 5.53 1.57 -26.92
N LYS A 13 4.79 2.45 -26.21
CA LYS A 13 4.09 2.16 -24.96
C LYS A 13 5.00 1.51 -23.93
N LEU A 14 6.29 1.83 -23.98
CA LEU A 14 7.26 1.57 -22.93
C LEU A 14 7.04 2.62 -21.84
N GLY A 15 7.22 2.24 -20.58
CA GLY A 15 7.13 3.22 -19.49
C GLY A 15 8.26 4.25 -19.61
N ASP A 16 8.40 5.09 -18.58
CA ASP A 16 9.44 6.11 -18.58
C ASP A 16 10.83 5.50 -18.28
N LEU A 17 11.56 5.12 -19.34
CA LEU A 17 12.87 4.47 -19.25
C LEU A 17 13.93 5.36 -18.62
N SER A 18 13.81 6.69 -18.72
CA SER A 18 14.78 7.61 -18.12
C SER A 18 14.87 7.48 -16.60
N LYS A 19 13.85 6.91 -15.95
CA LYS A 19 13.88 6.64 -14.50
C LYS A 19 14.83 5.51 -14.13
N PHE A 20 15.09 4.59 -15.05
CA PHE A 20 15.90 3.38 -14.83
C PHE A 20 17.28 3.49 -15.48
N ALA A 21 17.44 4.40 -16.46
CA ALA A 21 18.70 4.62 -17.17
C ALA A 21 19.87 4.91 -16.23
N ASP A 22 19.64 5.69 -15.16
CA ASP A 22 20.68 6.08 -14.20
C ASP A 22 20.95 5.00 -13.13
N GLN A 23 20.15 3.92 -13.09
CA GLN A 23 20.26 2.86 -12.08
C GLN A 23 21.14 1.68 -12.55
N VAL A 24 21.52 1.66 -13.82
CA VAL A 24 22.24 0.55 -14.45
C VAL A 24 23.63 1.00 -14.84
N ALA A 25 24.65 0.26 -14.44
CA ALA A 25 26.01 0.48 -14.91
C ALA A 25 26.12 0.08 -16.40
N PHE A 26 26.82 0.90 -17.18
CA PHE A 26 27.08 0.61 -18.58
C PHE A 26 28.34 -0.23 -18.73
N GLU A 27 28.19 -1.50 -19.11
CA GLU A 27 29.31 -2.37 -19.46
C GLU A 27 29.37 -2.64 -20.96
N ASN A 28 28.22 -2.92 -21.57
CA ASN A 28 28.05 -3.03 -23.01
C ASN A 28 26.60 -2.74 -23.41
N GLU A 29 26.37 -2.50 -24.71
CA GLU A 29 25.07 -2.08 -25.24
C GLU A 29 23.95 -3.08 -24.91
N THR A 30 24.19 -4.38 -25.11
CA THR A 30 23.20 -5.43 -24.89
C THR A 30 22.86 -5.59 -23.41
N GLN A 31 23.87 -5.59 -22.54
CA GLN A 31 23.70 -5.67 -21.08
C GLN A 31 22.88 -4.48 -20.59
N TYR A 32 23.29 -3.25 -20.94
CA TYR A 32 22.63 -2.04 -20.47
C TYR A 32 21.17 -2.00 -20.89
N LEU A 33 20.87 -2.25 -22.18
CA LEU A 33 19.49 -2.27 -22.66
C LEU A 33 18.66 -3.38 -21.98
N THR A 34 19.24 -4.57 -21.80
CA THR A 34 18.54 -5.69 -21.15
C THR A 34 18.20 -5.37 -19.71
N ASP A 35 19.14 -4.80 -18.96
CA ASP A 35 18.96 -4.54 -17.53
C ASP A 35 18.01 -3.36 -17.28
N VAL A 36 18.09 -2.29 -18.08
CA VAL A 36 17.12 -1.17 -18.01
C VAL A 36 15.70 -1.66 -18.33
N LEU A 37 15.54 -2.52 -19.34
CA LEU A 37 14.24 -3.11 -19.68
C LEU A 37 13.73 -4.07 -18.60
N ARG A 38 14.62 -4.81 -17.94
CA ARG A 38 14.28 -5.68 -16.80
C ARG A 38 13.72 -4.86 -15.63
N LEU A 39 14.39 -3.78 -15.24
CA LEU A 39 13.90 -2.88 -14.18
C LEU A 39 12.53 -2.28 -14.53
N LEU A 40 12.31 -1.93 -15.80
CA LEU A 40 11.00 -1.47 -16.26
C LEU A 40 9.91 -2.54 -16.09
N LEU A 41 10.20 -3.80 -16.40
CA LEU A 41 9.27 -4.91 -16.23
C LEU A 41 8.92 -5.11 -14.75
N GLU A 42 9.91 -5.15 -13.87
CA GLU A 42 9.71 -5.29 -12.42
C GLU A 42 8.84 -4.17 -11.86
N ASN A 43 9.09 -2.91 -12.27
CA ASN A 43 8.25 -1.79 -11.86
C ASN A 43 6.79 -1.93 -12.34
N ARG A 44 6.55 -2.49 -13.54
CA ARG A 44 5.18 -2.76 -14.01
C ARG A 44 4.49 -3.82 -13.18
N GLU A 45 5.20 -4.86 -12.80
CA GLU A 45 4.68 -5.91 -11.93
C GLU A 45 4.33 -5.36 -10.55
N ALA A 46 5.23 -4.57 -9.95
CA ALA A 46 4.98 -3.90 -8.67
C ALA A 46 3.73 -3.01 -8.72
N GLN A 47 3.59 -2.19 -9.77
CA GLN A 47 2.41 -1.33 -9.95
C GLN A 47 1.13 -2.15 -10.16
N ARG A 48 1.20 -3.27 -10.90
CA ARG A 48 0.08 -4.19 -11.08
C ARG A 48 -0.36 -4.78 -9.74
N VAL A 49 0.58 -5.26 -8.93
CA VAL A 49 0.31 -5.83 -7.60
C VAL A 49 -0.33 -4.78 -6.70
N GLN A 50 0.25 -3.58 -6.60
CA GLN A 50 -0.31 -2.49 -5.78
C GLN A 50 -1.73 -2.12 -6.20
N ARG A 51 -2.00 -2.05 -7.50
CA ARG A 51 -3.36 -1.77 -8.01
C ARG A 51 -4.34 -2.87 -7.63
N LEU A 52 -3.96 -4.14 -7.77
CA LEU A 52 -4.80 -5.28 -7.38
C LEU A 52 -5.09 -5.28 -5.87
N ILE A 53 -4.08 -5.00 -5.03
CA ILE A 53 -4.25 -4.87 -3.58
C ILE A 53 -5.25 -3.75 -3.25
N LYS A 54 -5.11 -2.57 -3.88
CA LYS A 54 -6.05 -1.45 -3.70
C LYS A 54 -7.46 -1.79 -4.15
N GLN A 55 -7.61 -2.52 -5.26
CA GLN A 55 -8.91 -2.95 -5.80
C GLN A 55 -9.58 -4.00 -4.94
N ALA A 56 -8.81 -4.89 -4.31
CA ALA A 56 -9.32 -5.94 -3.44
C ALA A 56 -9.99 -5.39 -2.17
N LYS A 57 -9.75 -4.10 -1.82
CA LYS A 57 -10.32 -3.44 -0.63
C LYS A 57 -10.21 -4.32 0.62
N PHE A 58 -9.05 -4.96 0.79
CA PHE A 58 -8.81 -5.80 1.96
C PHE A 58 -9.15 -5.02 3.23
N PRO A 59 -9.86 -5.63 4.19
CA PRO A 59 -10.12 -4.98 5.47
C PRO A 59 -8.80 -4.53 6.07
N ALA A 60 -8.62 -3.22 6.21
CA ALA A 60 -7.52 -2.70 6.99
C ALA A 60 -7.73 -3.18 8.43
N ILE A 61 -6.67 -3.67 9.07
CA ILE A 61 -6.72 -3.97 10.50
C ILE A 61 -7.06 -2.67 11.21
N LYS A 62 -8.28 -2.57 11.73
CA LYS A 62 -8.71 -1.42 12.52
C LYS A 62 -8.07 -1.56 13.90
N THR A 63 -7.05 -0.75 14.15
CA THR A 63 -6.47 -0.61 15.48
C THR A 63 -7.18 0.54 16.21
N PHE A 64 -7.06 0.58 17.54
CA PHE A 64 -7.48 1.73 18.34
C PHE A 64 -6.44 2.86 18.34
N GLU A 65 -5.42 2.78 17.48
CA GLU A 65 -4.36 3.78 17.41
C GLU A 65 -4.94 5.13 16.93
N GLY A 66 -4.79 6.17 17.75
CA GLY A 66 -5.39 7.48 17.51
C GLY A 66 -6.90 7.56 17.78
N TYR A 67 -7.53 6.50 18.26
CA TYR A 67 -8.95 6.53 18.63
C TYR A 67 -9.16 7.26 19.96
N ARG A 68 -10.02 8.28 19.94
CA ARG A 68 -10.38 9.09 21.10
C ARG A 68 -11.59 8.50 21.81
N PHE A 69 -11.40 8.10 23.08
CA PHE A 69 -12.44 7.47 23.90
C PHE A 69 -13.23 8.49 24.74
N GLU A 70 -12.81 9.75 24.76
CA GLU A 70 -13.42 10.85 25.51
C GLU A 70 -14.91 11.08 25.19
N PRO A 71 -15.39 10.97 23.93
CA PRO A 71 -16.81 11.17 23.65
C PRO A 71 -17.68 9.95 23.99
N ILE A 72 -17.11 8.82 24.44
CA ILE A 72 -17.87 7.59 24.70
C ILE A 72 -18.56 7.67 26.06
N THR A 73 -19.88 7.46 26.07
CA THR A 73 -20.64 7.20 27.29
C THR A 73 -20.61 5.71 27.60
N TRP A 74 -19.95 5.34 28.70
CA TRP A 74 -19.80 3.95 29.08
C TRP A 74 -21.01 3.41 29.86
N PRO A 75 -21.48 2.18 29.59
CA PRO A 75 -22.46 1.50 30.43
C PRO A 75 -21.94 1.24 31.84
N LYS A 76 -22.84 1.06 32.81
CA LYS A 76 -22.45 0.66 34.17
C LYS A 76 -21.70 -0.67 34.14
N GLY A 77 -20.46 -0.66 34.64
CA GLY A 77 -19.62 -1.85 34.74
C GLY A 77 -18.85 -2.20 33.47
N PHE A 78 -18.97 -1.41 32.40
CA PHE A 78 -18.20 -1.55 31.16
C PHE A 78 -17.30 -0.33 30.95
N GLY A 79 -16.11 -0.53 30.38
CA GLY A 79 -15.12 0.54 30.23
C GLY A 79 -14.05 0.22 29.21
N LYS A 80 -13.15 1.18 28.98
CA LYS A 80 -12.06 1.07 28.00
C LYS A 80 -11.22 -0.20 28.18
N GLU A 81 -10.86 -0.54 29.41
CA GLU A 81 -10.04 -1.71 29.73
C GLU A 81 -10.72 -3.01 29.31
N GLN A 82 -12.02 -3.16 29.59
CA GLN A 82 -12.80 -4.33 29.18
C GLN A 82 -13.02 -4.40 27.66
N LEU A 83 -13.17 -3.24 27.00
CA LEU A 83 -13.25 -3.19 25.55
C LEU A 83 -11.94 -3.63 24.90
N LEU A 84 -10.79 -3.20 25.43
CA LEU A 84 -9.47 -3.55 24.91
C LEU A 84 -9.05 -4.98 25.27
N SER A 85 -9.44 -5.50 26.43
CA SER A 85 -9.12 -6.87 26.86
C SER A 85 -9.94 -7.94 26.14
N LEU A 86 -11.06 -7.55 25.51
CA LEU A 86 -11.99 -8.45 24.81
C LEU A 86 -12.63 -9.53 25.69
N GLU A 87 -12.49 -9.45 27.02
CA GLU A 87 -13.04 -10.43 27.98
C GLU A 87 -14.57 -10.60 27.90
N PHE A 88 -15.28 -9.57 27.45
CA PHE A 88 -16.73 -9.63 27.27
C PHE A 88 -17.16 -10.69 26.24
N ILE A 89 -16.31 -11.00 25.27
CA ILE A 89 -16.56 -12.04 24.25
C ILE A 89 -16.64 -13.41 24.91
N GLU A 90 -15.67 -13.73 25.77
CA GLU A 90 -15.64 -15.00 26.51
C GLU A 90 -16.85 -15.12 27.47
N LYS A 91 -17.24 -14.00 28.08
CA LYS A 91 -18.40 -13.92 28.98
C LYS A 91 -19.73 -13.89 28.23
N LYS A 92 -19.74 -13.93 26.89
CA LYS A 92 -20.93 -13.82 26.01
C LYS A 92 -21.79 -12.58 26.31
N GLN A 93 -21.15 -11.50 26.74
CA GLN A 93 -21.80 -10.23 27.05
C GLN A 93 -21.73 -9.30 25.84
N ASN A 94 -22.77 -8.50 25.62
CA ASN A 94 -22.82 -7.60 24.48
C ASN A 94 -22.16 -6.26 24.82
N SER A 95 -21.26 -5.77 23.96
CA SER A 95 -20.58 -4.48 24.12
C SER A 95 -21.40 -3.36 23.46
N PHE A 96 -22.57 -3.05 24.00
CA PHE A 96 -23.29 -1.83 23.57
C PHE A 96 -22.58 -0.60 24.15
N CYS A 97 -21.79 0.09 23.34
CA CYS A 97 -21.40 1.48 23.59
C CYS A 97 -22.24 2.38 22.68
N SER A 98 -23.01 3.31 23.26
CA SER A 98 -23.65 4.38 22.50
C SER A 98 -22.67 5.54 22.35
N MET A 99 -22.57 6.08 21.13
CA MET A 99 -21.87 7.35 20.86
C MET A 99 -22.67 8.53 21.37
#